data_AF-A0A1S3PY16-F1
#
_entry.id   AF-A0A1S3PY16-F1
#
_cell.length_a   1.000
_cell.length_b   1.000
_cell.length_c   1.000
_cell.angle_alpha   90.00
_cell.angle_beta   90.00
_cell.angle_gamma   90.00
#
_symmetry.space_group_name_H-M   'P 1'
#
loop_
_entity.id
_entity.type
_entity.pdbx_description
1 polymer ?
#
loop_
_entity_poly.entity_id
_entity_poly.type
_entity_poly.pdbx_seq_one_letter_code
_entity_poly.pdbx_strand_id
1 'polypeptide(L)'
;MEALTSSDSTSLNYLTHAGRMVLSGLSKLNQQDVRQFQQAYDILVNFINEPANRERLELEMALVGINHINFTDVFYEFVLLSLLEGKTSLPTSRPGTFFYLLMEVIMRIRPPGGAWTESAGNFYLLIKDQMKAWLDSIFNLDESIYESPQRLSWQVMVNLEMQVDFLLSSLD
;
A
#
# COMPACT_ATOMS: atom_id res chain seq x y z
N MET A 1 -19.83 -4.77 20.27
CA MET A 1 -18.66 -4.28 19.52
C MET A 1 -18.50 -5.22 18.33
N GLU A 2 -19.35 -5.04 17.32
CA GLU A 2 -19.17 -5.72 16.04
C GLU A 2 -18.08 -4.97 15.32
N ALA A 3 -16.96 -5.66 15.08
CA ALA A 3 -15.86 -5.13 14.31
C ALA A 3 -16.40 -4.64 12.95
N LEU A 4 -15.82 -3.55 12.46
CA LEU A 4 -15.97 -3.08 11.08
C LEU A 4 -15.53 -4.19 10.12
N THR A 5 -16.38 -5.17 9.89
CA THR A 5 -16.26 -6.16 8.83
C THR A 5 -16.76 -5.53 7.54
N SER A 6 -16.03 -4.55 7.00
CA SER A 6 -15.99 -4.35 5.55
C SER A 6 -15.07 -5.41 4.93
N SER A 7 -15.32 -6.68 5.27
CA SER A 7 -14.80 -7.84 4.56
C SER A 7 -15.47 -7.98 3.19
N ASP A 8 -15.68 -6.87 2.48
CA ASP A 8 -16.10 -6.88 1.10
C ASP A 8 -14.85 -7.15 0.28
N SER A 9 -14.74 -8.39 -0.20
CA SER A 9 -13.72 -8.81 -1.15
C SER A 9 -13.55 -7.78 -2.28
N THR A 10 -14.62 -7.09 -2.67
CA THR A 10 -14.61 -5.97 -3.63
C THR A 10 -13.69 -4.81 -3.25
N SER A 11 -13.73 -4.30 -2.01
CA SER A 11 -12.89 -3.17 -1.58
C SER A 11 -11.43 -3.59 -1.44
N LEU A 12 -11.18 -4.79 -0.92
CA LEU A 12 -9.83 -5.36 -0.85
C LEU A 12 -9.24 -5.60 -2.25
N ASN A 13 -10.06 -6.07 -3.19
CA ASN A 13 -9.70 -6.23 -4.60
C ASN A 13 -9.41 -4.88 -5.25
N TYR A 14 -10.19 -3.84 -4.95
CA TYR A 14 -9.95 -2.49 -5.44
C TYR A 14 -8.59 -1.96 -4.97
N LEU A 15 -8.32 -1.99 -3.66
CA LEU A 15 -7.05 -1.49 -3.09
C LEU A 15 -5.84 -2.20 -3.67
N THR A 16 -5.93 -3.52 -3.80
CA THR A 16 -4.89 -4.36 -4.40
C THR A 16 -4.65 -3.98 -5.86
N HIS A 17 -5.73 -3.76 -6.63
CA HIS A 17 -5.63 -3.38 -8.03
C HIS A 17 -5.07 -1.96 -8.21
N ALA A 18 -5.62 -0.99 -7.46
CA ALA A 18 -5.18 0.40 -7.47
C ALA A 18 -3.70 0.53 -7.08
N GLY A 19 -3.29 -0.14 -6.00
CA GLY A 19 -1.90 -0.19 -5.55
C GLY A 19 -0.98 -0.77 -6.63
N ARG A 20 -1.38 -1.88 -7.28
CA ARG A 20 -0.62 -2.44 -8.40
C ARG A 20 -0.47 -1.46 -9.55
N MET A 21 -1.53 -0.74 -9.93
CA MET A 21 -1.51 0.20 -11.05
C MET A 21 -0.60 1.41 -10.76
N VAL A 22 -0.78 2.06 -9.61
CA VAL A 22 0.02 3.21 -9.19
C VAL A 22 1.50 2.84 -9.10
N LEU A 23 1.83 1.72 -8.44
CA LEU A 23 3.21 1.28 -8.28
C LEU A 23 3.82 0.72 -9.57
N SER A 24 3.02 0.16 -10.49
CA SER A 24 3.47 -0.18 -11.85
C SER A 24 3.87 1.06 -12.63
N GLY A 25 3.10 2.15 -12.51
CA GLY A 25 3.44 3.45 -13.07
C GLY A 25 4.75 3.98 -12.50
N LEU A 26 4.93 3.90 -11.18
CA LEU A 26 6.17 4.29 -10.51
C LEU A 26 7.37 3.47 -11.00
N SER A 27 7.24 2.14 -11.09
CA SER A 27 8.26 1.25 -11.67
C SER A 27 8.61 1.63 -13.11
N LYS A 28 7.59 1.90 -13.95
CA LYS A 28 7.76 2.34 -15.34
C LYS A 28 8.51 3.67 -15.44
N LEU A 29 8.10 4.68 -14.67
CA LEU A 29 8.77 6.00 -14.63
C LEU A 29 10.23 5.88 -14.18
N ASN A 30 10.51 4.90 -13.33
CA ASN A 30 11.86 4.62 -12.87
C ASN A 30 12.64 3.67 -13.79
N GLN A 31 12.14 3.45 -15.01
CA GLN A 31 12.76 2.61 -16.04
C GLN A 31 13.00 1.15 -15.62
N GLN A 32 12.19 0.65 -14.70
CA GLN A 32 12.26 -0.74 -14.25
C GLN A 32 11.35 -1.66 -15.09
N ASP A 33 11.59 -2.97 -15.02
CA ASP A 33 10.75 -3.96 -15.69
C ASP A 33 9.42 -4.12 -14.95
N VAL A 34 8.39 -3.48 -15.52
CA VAL A 34 7.02 -3.50 -15.00
C VAL A 34 6.48 -4.94 -14.86
N ARG A 35 6.87 -5.88 -15.74
CA ARG A 35 6.39 -7.26 -15.63
C ARG A 35 6.97 -7.96 -14.41
N GLN A 36 8.26 -7.74 -14.14
CA GLN A 36 8.90 -8.28 -12.94
C GLN A 36 8.34 -7.65 -11.67
N PHE A 37 8.05 -6.35 -11.69
CA PHE A 37 7.33 -5.68 -10.61
C PHE A 37 5.95 -6.32 -10.36
N GLN A 38 5.13 -6.45 -11.41
CA GLN A 38 3.78 -7.01 -11.30
C GLN A 38 3.81 -8.46 -10.79
N GLN A 39 4.76 -9.26 -11.25
CA GLN A 39 4.93 -10.62 -10.76
C GLN A 39 5.29 -10.64 -9.26
N ALA A 40 6.22 -9.80 -8.81
CA ALA A 40 6.57 -9.70 -7.40
C ALA A 40 5.38 -9.23 -6.55
N TYR A 41 4.59 -8.26 -7.05
CA TYR A 41 3.40 -7.75 -6.40
C TYR A 41 2.34 -8.84 -6.25
N ASP A 42 2.06 -9.60 -7.31
CA ASP A 42 1.09 -10.68 -7.30
C ASP A 42 1.51 -11.81 -6.32
N ILE A 43 2.81 -12.12 -6.22
CA ILE A 43 3.34 -13.07 -5.22
C ILE A 43 3.09 -12.56 -3.80
N LEU A 44 3.36 -11.28 -3.52
CA LEU A 44 3.14 -10.67 -2.21
C LEU A 44 1.64 -10.71 -1.83
N VAL A 45 0.77 -10.33 -2.75
CA VAL A 45 -0.69 -10.34 -2.55
C VAL A 45 -1.18 -11.77 -2.27
N ASN A 46 -0.73 -12.75 -3.05
CA ASN A 46 -1.09 -14.15 -2.83
C ASN A 46 -0.60 -14.65 -1.46
N PHE A 47 0.61 -14.25 -1.04
CA PHE A 47 1.12 -14.59 0.28
C PHE A 47 0.24 -14.04 1.40
N ILE A 48 -0.17 -12.78 1.31
CA ILE A 48 -1.02 -12.11 2.31
C ILE A 48 -2.42 -12.76 2.37
N ASN A 49 -2.97 -13.13 1.22
CA ASN A 49 -4.33 -13.67 1.13
C ASN A 49 -4.42 -15.17 1.45
N GLU A 50 -3.31 -15.90 1.46
CA GLU A 50 -3.26 -17.32 1.79
C GLU A 50 -3.50 -17.54 3.30
N PRO A 51 -4.60 -18.18 3.72
CA PRO A 51 -4.92 -18.38 5.14
C PRO A 51 -3.82 -19.09 5.92
N ALA A 52 -3.09 -20.02 5.28
CA ALA A 52 -1.98 -20.73 5.92
C ALA A 52 -0.81 -19.80 6.33
N ASN A 53 -0.70 -18.61 5.74
CA ASN A 53 0.35 -17.64 6.07
C ASN A 53 -0.04 -16.66 7.19
N ARG A 54 -1.31 -16.68 7.64
CA ARG A 54 -1.85 -15.66 8.56
C ARG A 54 -1.09 -15.58 9.89
N GLU A 55 -0.91 -16.71 10.57
CA GLU A 55 -0.20 -16.77 11.86
C GLU A 55 1.24 -16.27 11.72
N ARG A 56 1.91 -16.64 10.62
CA ARG A 56 3.26 -16.18 10.33
C ARG A 56 3.31 -14.68 10.08
N LEU A 57 2.38 -14.14 9.29
CA LEU A 57 2.27 -12.70 9.04
C LEU A 57 2.07 -11.93 10.35
N GLU A 58 1.22 -12.43 11.25
CA GLU A 58 1.00 -11.89 12.60
C GLU A 58 2.27 -11.85 13.44
N LEU A 59 3.02 -12.96 13.46
CA LEU A 59 4.30 -13.01 14.17
C LEU A 59 5.32 -12.02 13.57
N GLU A 60 5.41 -11.94 12.24
CA GLU A 60 6.32 -11.02 11.57
C GLU A 60 5.96 -9.53 11.82
N MET A 61 4.67 -9.19 11.81
CA MET A 61 4.20 -7.83 12.10
C MET A 61 4.40 -7.44 13.57
N ALA A 62 4.18 -8.37 14.51
CA ALA A 62 4.42 -8.13 15.92
C ALA A 62 5.89 -7.80 16.23
N LEU A 63 6.85 -8.36 15.47
CA LEU A 63 8.29 -8.04 15.60
C LEU A 63 8.61 -6.57 15.31
N VAL A 64 7.77 -5.88 14.54
CA VAL A 64 7.92 -4.45 14.22
C VAL A 64 6.90 -3.58 14.97
N GLY A 65 6.18 -4.14 15.94
CA GLY A 65 5.22 -3.43 16.78
C GLY A 65 3.81 -3.28 16.20
N ILE A 66 3.50 -3.94 15.08
CA ILE A 66 2.18 -3.92 14.44
C ILE A 66 1.35 -5.08 14.99
N ASN A 67 0.40 -4.76 15.87
CA ASN A 67 -0.39 -5.75 16.64
C ASN A 67 -1.77 -6.05 16.04
N HIS A 68 -2.19 -5.30 15.02
CA HIS A 68 -3.45 -5.50 14.31
C HIS A 68 -3.15 -5.60 12.80
N ILE A 69 -3.53 -6.73 12.19
CA ILE A 69 -3.38 -6.95 10.75
C ILE A 69 -4.76 -6.86 10.12
N ASN A 70 -5.05 -5.68 9.59
CA ASN A 70 -5.81 -5.59 8.36
C ASN A 70 -4.85 -5.17 7.22
N PHE A 71 -5.25 -5.41 5.96
CA PHE A 71 -4.44 -5.08 4.77
C PHE A 71 -4.06 -3.59 4.72
N THR A 72 -4.93 -2.74 5.25
CA THR A 72 -4.75 -1.28 5.36
C THR A 72 -3.63 -0.94 6.34
N ASP A 73 -3.54 -1.60 7.50
CA ASP A 73 -2.52 -1.36 8.52
C ASP A 73 -1.11 -1.68 8.00
N VAL A 74 -0.96 -2.83 7.34
CA VAL A 74 0.33 -3.29 6.79
C VAL A 74 0.80 -2.44 5.61
N PHE A 75 -0.12 -2.01 4.74
CA PHE A 75 0.23 -1.24 3.54
C PHE A 75 0.47 0.26 3.83
N TYR A 76 -0.32 0.87 4.74
CA TYR A 76 -0.21 2.32 5.03
C TYR A 76 0.89 2.67 6.05
N GLU A 77 1.05 1.91 7.14
CA GLU A 77 2.07 2.24 8.16
C GLU A 77 3.49 1.82 7.75
N PHE A 78 3.62 0.68 7.06
CA PHE A 78 4.94 0.06 6.87
C PHE A 78 5.52 0.25 5.47
N VAL A 79 4.72 0.15 4.40
CA VAL A 79 5.24 0.08 3.02
C VAL A 79 5.51 1.47 2.42
N LEU A 80 4.60 2.44 2.60
CA LEU A 80 4.68 3.73 1.89
C LEU A 80 5.55 4.79 2.59
N LEU A 81 5.50 4.87 3.92
CA LEU A 81 6.18 5.94 4.68
C LEU A 81 7.56 5.51 5.22
N SER A 82 7.65 4.28 5.72
CA SER A 82 8.79 3.82 6.54
C SER A 82 9.95 3.26 5.70
N LEU A 83 9.64 2.74 4.52
CA LEU A 83 10.55 1.98 3.66
C LEU A 83 11.11 2.76 2.48
N LEU A 84 10.30 3.60 1.84
CA LEU A 84 10.75 4.46 0.73
C LEU A 84 11.63 5.62 1.21
N GLU A 85 11.48 6.05 2.47
CA GLU A 85 12.33 7.06 3.10
C GLU A 85 13.63 6.49 3.70
N GLY A 86 13.83 5.16 3.66
CA GLY A 86 15.01 4.50 4.21
C GLY A 86 15.17 4.62 5.73
N LYS A 87 14.10 4.99 6.44
CA LYS A 87 14.13 5.29 7.88
C LYS A 87 14.04 4.06 8.78
N THR A 88 13.73 2.89 8.23
CA THR A 88 13.50 1.68 9.02
C THR A 88 14.32 0.53 8.47
N SER A 89 15.23 -0.01 9.31
CA SER A 89 15.88 -1.28 9.02
C SER A 89 14.84 -2.39 9.14
N LEU A 90 14.53 -3.06 8.04
CA LEU A 90 13.66 -4.23 8.11
C LEU A 90 14.31 -5.34 8.93
N PRO A 91 13.50 -6.13 9.67
CA PRO A 91 13.97 -7.40 10.21
C PRO A 91 14.58 -8.25 9.08
N THR A 92 15.56 -9.07 9.42
CA THR A 92 16.29 -9.91 8.46
C THR A 92 15.32 -10.72 7.59
N SER A 93 15.27 -10.40 6.30
CA SER A 93 14.34 -10.98 5.33
C SER A 93 14.83 -12.36 4.88
N ARG A 94 14.25 -13.43 5.45
CA ARG A 94 14.49 -14.81 4.97
C ARG A 94 13.59 -15.10 3.77
N PRO A 95 14.04 -15.86 2.76
CA PRO A 95 13.19 -16.25 1.63
C PRO A 95 11.83 -16.79 2.07
N GLY A 96 10.77 -16.28 1.44
CA GLY A 96 9.38 -16.66 1.74
C GLY A 96 8.77 -16.04 2.99
N THR A 97 9.42 -15.06 3.64
CA THR A 97 8.78 -14.21 4.68
C THR A 97 8.02 -13.05 4.06
N PHE A 98 7.08 -12.44 4.79
CA PHE A 98 6.39 -11.24 4.33
C PHE A 98 7.38 -10.12 3.99
N PHE A 99 8.32 -9.82 4.91
CA PHE A 99 9.31 -8.77 4.68
C PHE A 99 10.25 -9.05 3.49
N TYR A 100 10.52 -10.32 3.20
CA TYR A 100 11.30 -10.70 2.02
C TYR A 100 10.52 -10.42 0.73
N LEU A 101 9.25 -10.82 0.67
CA LEU A 101 8.40 -10.57 -0.49
C LEU A 101 8.15 -9.06 -0.70
N LEU A 102 7.96 -8.33 0.39
CA LEU A 102 7.87 -6.87 0.36
C LEU A 102 9.16 -6.23 -0.18
N MET A 103 10.33 -6.72 0.24
CA MET A 103 11.61 -6.28 -0.30
C MET A 103 11.75 -6.57 -1.79
N GLU A 104 11.34 -7.75 -2.25
CA GLU A 104 11.35 -8.07 -3.68
C GLU A 104 10.52 -7.05 -4.47
N VAL A 105 9.30 -6.73 -4.02
CA VAL A 105 8.47 -5.70 -4.66
C VAL A 105 9.18 -4.35 -4.72
N ILE A 106 9.75 -3.90 -3.60
CA ILE A 106 10.45 -2.61 -3.52
C ILE A 106 11.69 -2.58 -4.41
N MET A 107 12.46 -3.67 -4.48
CA MET A 107 13.62 -3.76 -5.35
C MET A 107 13.25 -3.71 -6.85
N ARG A 108 12.03 -4.10 -7.24
CA ARG A 108 11.55 -3.94 -8.63
C ARG A 108 11.03 -2.53 -8.95
N ILE A 109 10.85 -1.68 -7.93
CA ILE A 109 10.56 -0.25 -8.12
C ILE A 109 11.87 0.55 -8.10
N ARG A 110 12.81 0.20 -7.23
CA ARG A 110 14.05 0.96 -7.01
C ARG A 110 15.06 0.71 -8.14
N PRO A 111 15.76 1.74 -8.64
CA PRO A 111 16.67 1.57 -9.76
C PRO A 111 18.03 1.05 -9.29
N PRO A 112 18.82 0.40 -10.18
CA PRO A 112 20.18 -0.02 -9.87
C PRO A 112 21.03 1.18 -9.41
N GLY A 113 21.69 1.07 -8.25
CA GLY A 113 22.46 2.17 -7.67
C GLY A 113 21.65 3.12 -6.76
N GLY A 114 20.34 2.96 -6.68
CA GLY A 114 19.48 3.57 -5.67
C GLY A 114 19.02 5.01 -5.92
N ALA A 115 19.40 5.63 -7.04
CA ALA A 115 19.01 6.98 -7.43
C ALA A 115 17.81 6.99 -8.38
N TRP A 116 16.69 7.57 -7.93
CA TRP A 116 15.45 7.68 -8.71
C TRP A 116 15.65 8.52 -9.98
N THR A 117 14.93 8.18 -11.06
CA THR A 117 14.75 9.13 -12.17
C THR A 117 13.99 10.36 -11.67
N GLU A 118 14.16 11.51 -12.33
CA GLU A 118 13.44 12.75 -11.96
C GLU A 118 11.92 12.53 -12.00
N SER A 119 11.40 11.92 -13.07
CA SER A 119 9.98 11.63 -13.22
C SER A 119 9.45 10.68 -12.14
N ALA A 120 10.21 9.64 -11.77
CA ALA A 120 9.80 8.73 -10.71
C ALA A 120 9.87 9.39 -9.32
N GLY A 121 10.87 10.25 -9.09
CA GLY A 121 10.96 11.06 -7.87
C GLY A 121 9.77 12.01 -7.72
N ASN A 122 9.43 12.73 -8.80
CA ASN A 122 8.27 13.63 -8.82
C ASN A 122 6.95 12.88 -8.60
N PHE A 123 6.78 11.72 -9.24
CA PHE A 123 5.58 10.90 -9.05
C PHE A 123 5.51 10.28 -7.65
N TYR A 124 6.65 9.89 -7.05
CA TYR A 124 6.70 9.46 -5.66
C TYR A 124 6.26 10.57 -4.69
N LEU A 125 6.73 11.81 -4.91
CA LEU A 125 6.27 12.96 -4.12
C LEU A 125 4.77 13.19 -4.29
N LEU A 126 4.25 13.06 -5.52
CA LEU A 126 2.82 13.16 -5.79
C LEU A 126 2.00 12.12 -5.02
N ILE A 127 2.44 10.85 -5.01
CA ILE A 127 1.80 9.79 -4.21
C ILE A 127 1.73 10.21 -2.74
N LYS A 128 2.83 10.72 -2.17
CA LYS A 128 2.86 11.17 -0.77
C LYS A 128 1.90 12.32 -0.51
N ASP A 129 1.82 13.28 -1.43
CA ASP A 129 0.94 14.43 -1.27
C ASP A 129 -0.53 14.03 -1.38
N GLN A 130 -0.88 13.11 -2.29
CA GLN A 130 -2.24 12.57 -2.38
C GLN A 130 -2.61 11.73 -1.16
N MET A 131 -1.68 10.97 -0.58
CA MET A 131 -1.93 10.27 0.69
C MET A 131 -2.23 11.22 1.83
N LYS A 132 -1.49 12.34 1.93
CA LYS A 132 -1.79 13.37 2.94
C LYS A 132 -3.14 14.02 2.69
N ALA A 133 -3.42 14.41 1.44
CA ALA A 133 -4.70 14.99 1.06
C ALA A 133 -5.88 14.04 1.36
N TRP A 134 -5.70 12.74 1.14
CA TRP A 134 -6.66 11.72 1.51
C TRP A 134 -6.90 11.67 3.02
N LEU A 135 -5.84 11.60 3.84
CA LEU A 135 -5.95 11.61 5.29
C LEU A 135 -6.65 12.89 5.78
N ASP A 136 -6.23 14.05 5.27
CA ASP A 136 -6.87 15.33 5.57
C ASP A 136 -8.36 15.32 5.20
N SER A 137 -8.73 14.70 4.07
CA SER A 137 -10.13 14.59 3.66
C SER A 137 -10.97 13.72 4.61
N ILE A 138 -10.37 12.69 5.22
CA ILE A 138 -11.06 11.78 6.16
C ILE A 138 -11.22 12.43 7.52
N PHE A 139 -10.25 13.20 7.99
CA PHE A 139 -10.31 13.86 9.30
C PHE A 139 -11.07 15.19 9.30
N ASN A 140 -11.39 15.73 8.13
CA ASN A 140 -12.20 16.94 7.96
C ASN A 140 -13.63 16.65 7.47
N LEU A 141 -14.14 15.42 7.67
CA LEU A 141 -15.53 15.09 7.35
C LEU A 141 -16.50 15.77 8.32
N ASP A 142 -17.73 15.97 7.88
CA ASP A 142 -18.81 16.42 8.76
C ASP A 142 -19.05 15.40 9.88
N GLU A 143 -19.35 15.89 11.09
CA GLU A 143 -19.52 15.06 12.29
C GLU A 143 -20.57 13.96 12.07
N SER A 144 -21.63 14.26 11.31
CA SER A 144 -22.72 13.33 10.99
C SER A 144 -22.29 12.10 10.17
N ILE A 145 -21.13 12.15 9.53
CA ILE A 145 -20.56 11.02 8.79
C ILE A 145 -19.98 9.98 9.76
N TYR A 146 -19.37 10.40 10.87
CA TYR A 146 -18.80 9.50 11.88
C TYR A 146 -19.86 8.79 12.72
N GLU A 147 -21.08 9.32 12.78
CA GLU A 147 -22.20 8.71 13.50
C GLU A 147 -22.65 7.36 12.91
N SER A 148 -22.26 7.05 11.67
CA SER A 148 -22.60 5.80 10.99
C SER A 148 -21.36 5.12 10.40
N PRO A 149 -21.01 3.91 10.86
CA PRO A 149 -19.95 3.10 10.26
C PRO A 149 -20.07 2.93 8.74
N GLN A 150 -21.30 2.78 8.23
CA GLN A 150 -21.56 2.60 6.81
C GLN A 150 -21.30 3.89 6.02
N ARG A 151 -21.75 5.05 6.52
CA ARG A 151 -21.48 6.35 5.87
C ARG A 151 -20.00 6.68 5.89
N LEU A 152 -19.34 6.44 7.01
CA LEU A 152 -17.90 6.63 7.14
C LEU A 152 -17.14 5.73 6.15
N SER A 153 -17.45 4.43 6.12
CA SER A 153 -16.83 3.48 5.19
C SER A 153 -17.01 3.91 3.73
N TRP A 154 -18.23 4.27 3.34
CA TRP A 154 -18.54 4.76 1.99
C TRP A 154 -17.72 6.02 1.65
N GLN A 155 -17.74 7.02 2.53
CA GLN A 155 -17.06 8.29 2.28
C GLN A 155 -15.53 8.13 2.23
N VAL A 156 -14.96 7.26 3.08
CA VAL A 156 -13.54 6.91 3.06
C VAL A 156 -13.16 6.30 1.70
N MET A 157 -13.97 5.39 1.17
CA MET A 157 -13.74 4.76 -0.13
C MET A 157 -13.86 5.75 -1.28
N VAL A 158 -14.90 6.58 -1.31
CA VAL A 158 -15.06 7.64 -2.34
C VAL A 158 -13.88 8.60 -2.32
N ASN A 159 -13.46 9.02 -1.13
CA ASN A 159 -12.30 9.89 -0.98
C ASN A 159 -11.02 9.23 -1.48
N LEU A 160 -10.85 7.93 -1.28
CA LEU A 160 -9.70 7.20 -1.77
C LEU A 160 -9.71 7.07 -3.29
N GLU A 161 -10.86 6.73 -3.88
CA GLU A 161 -11.04 6.57 -5.32
C GLU A 161 -10.65 7.83 -6.08
N MET A 162 -11.08 9.01 -5.59
CA MET A 162 -10.69 10.30 -6.19
C MET A 162 -9.16 10.51 -6.24
N GLN A 163 -8.44 10.07 -5.22
CA GLN A 163 -6.98 10.23 -5.11
C GLN A 163 -6.26 9.24 -6.04
N VAL A 164 -6.76 8.01 -6.12
CA VAL A 164 -6.26 6.99 -7.05
C VAL A 164 -6.46 7.45 -8.49
N ASP A 165 -7.66 7.91 -8.86
CA ASP A 165 -7.96 8.39 -10.22
C ASP A 165 -7.04 9.55 -10.62
N PHE A 166 -6.81 10.49 -9.70
CA PHE A 166 -5.87 11.58 -9.93
C PHE A 166 -4.44 11.07 -10.16
N LEU A 167 -3.95 10.13 -9.33
CA LEU A 167 -2.63 9.53 -9.50
C LEU A 167 -2.50 8.80 -10.84
N LEU A 168 -3.52 8.03 -11.24
CA LEU A 168 -3.51 7.30 -12.51
C LEU A 168 -3.51 8.25 -13.71
N SER A 169 -4.30 9.33 -13.66
CA SER A 169 -4.29 10.35 -14.72
C SER A 169 -2.96 11.10 -14.86
N SER A 170 -2.13 11.09 -13.82
CA SER A 170 -0.81 11.72 -13.81
C SER A 170 0.29 10.82 -14.38
N LEU A 171 -0.03 9.57 -14.75
CA LEU A 171 0.89 8.61 -15.36
C LEU A 171 0.78 8.54 -16.90
N ASP A 172 -0.25 9.17 -17.47
CA ASP A 172 -0.52 9.28 -18.90
C ASP A 172 0.21 10.47 -19.53
#